data_AF-A0A450S4W9-F1
#
_entry.id   AF-A0A450S4W9-F1
#
_cell.length_a   1.000
_cell.length_b   1.000
_cell.length_c   1.000
_cell.angle_alpha   90.00
_cell.angle_beta   90.00
_cell.angle_gamma   90.00
#
_symmetry.space_group_name_H-M   'P 1'
#
loop_
_entity.id
_entity.type
_entity.pdbx_description
1 polymer ?
#
loop_
_entity_poly.entity_id
_entity_poly.type
_entity_poly.pdbx_seq_one_letter_code
_entity_poly.pdbx_strand_id
1 'polypeptide(L)' 'MKLASYTAIILILSWSVLTVVQLWGGALSPDLYWKITLTMVFLGGGVIVSSLIAREYLSEQRLRKDKFID' A
#
# COMPACT_ATOMS: atom_id res chain seq x y z
N MET A 1 -5.43 4.48 11.81
CA MET A 1 -4.71 3.24 11.41
C MET A 1 -5.61 2.21 10.73
N LYS A 2 -6.85 1.95 11.20
CA LYS A 2 -7.73 0.92 10.59
C LYS A 2 -8.03 1.16 9.10
N LEU A 3 -8.39 2.38 8.70
CA LEU A 3 -8.73 2.69 7.30
C LEU A 3 -7.56 2.47 6.34
N ALA A 4 -6.37 3.01 6.63
CA ALA A 4 -5.17 2.80 5.80
C ALA A 4 -4.80 1.32 5.68
N SER A 5 -4.96 0.54 6.76
CA SER A 5 -4.73 -0.90 6.74
C SER A 5 -5.72 -1.63 5.83
N TYR A 6 -7.02 -1.29 5.91
CA TYR A 6 -8.02 -1.86 5.00
C TYR A 6 -7.77 -1.48 3.54
N THR A 7 -7.36 -0.22 3.28
CA THR A 7 -7.03 0.22 1.91
C THR A 7 -5.85 -0.55 1.34
N ALA A 8 -4.78 -0.75 2.13
CA ALA A 8 -3.62 -1.53 1.70
C ALA A 8 -3.97 -3.01 1.45
N ILE A 9 -4.78 -3.61 2.32
CA ILE A 9 -5.24 -4.99 2.18
C ILE A 9 -6.06 -5.17 0.89
N ILE A 10 -7.02 -4.28 0.64
CA ILE A 10 -7.86 -4.34 -0.58
C ILE A 10 -7.01 -4.16 -1.84
N LEU A 11 -6.03 -3.25 -1.81
CA LEU A 11 -5.14 -3.00 -2.94
C LEU A 11 -4.27 -4.22 -3.26
N ILE A 12 -3.71 -4.87 -2.24
CA ILE A 12 -2.92 -6.11 -2.39
C ILE A 12 -3.80 -7.26 -2.88
N LEU A 13 -5.00 -7.43 -2.32
CA LEU A 13 -5.96 -8.46 -2.76
C LEU A 13 -6.32 -8.29 -4.24
N SER A 14 -6.62 -7.06 -4.65
CA SER A 14 -6.97 -6.75 -6.03
C SER A 14 -5.80 -7.03 -6.99
N TRP A 15 -4.57 -6.65 -6.62
CA TRP A 15 -3.38 -6.94 -7.41
C TRP A 15 -3.06 -8.44 -7.51
N SER A 16 -3.24 -9.17 -6.41
CA SER A 16 -2.98 -10.61 -6.34
C SER A 16 -3.94 -11.38 -7.23
N VAL A 17 -5.25 -11.08 -7.18
CA VAL A 17 -6.25 -11.69 -8.06
C VAL A 17 -5.94 -11.38 -9.53
N LEU A 18 -5.59 -10.13 -9.85
CA LEU A 18 -5.24 -9.73 -11.22
C LEU A 18 -3.99 -10.50 -11.73
N THR A 19 -2.99 -10.68 -10.87
CA THR A 19 -1.77 -11.44 -11.20
C THR A 19 -2.08 -12.91 -11.44
N VAL A 20 -2.93 -13.55 -10.63
CA VAL A 20 -3.35 -14.93 -10.84
C VAL A 20 -4.13 -15.06 -12.16
N VAL A 21 -5.08 -14.17 -12.44
CA VAL A 21 -5.83 -14.19 -13.71
C VAL A 21 -4.89 -14.02 -14.90
N GLN A 22 -3.90 -13.13 -14.80
CA GLN A 22 -2.92 -12.93 -15.86
C GLN A 22 -2.05 -14.17 -16.09
N LEU A 23 -1.60 -14.83 -15.03
CA LEU A 23 -0.67 -15.96 -15.09
C LEU A 23 -1.33 -17.21 -15.72
N TRP A 24 -2.63 -17.40 -15.48
CA TRP A 24 -3.39 -18.55 -15.98
C TRP A 24 -4.10 -18.28 -17.31
N GLY A 25 -4.55 -17.05 -17.54
CA GLY A 25 -5.34 -16.69 -18.71
C GLY A 25 -4.58 -15.97 -19.82
N GLY A 26 -3.39 -15.41 -19.54
CA GLY A 26 -2.65 -14.59 -20.50
C GLY A 26 -3.48 -13.42 -21.06
N ALA A 27 -4.44 -12.92 -20.29
CA ALA A 27 -5.50 -12.03 -20.77
C ALA A 27 -4.99 -10.64 -21.22
N LEU A 28 -3.86 -10.18 -20.68
CA LEU A 28 -3.21 -8.93 -21.04
C LEU A 28 -1.89 -9.17 -21.78
N SER A 29 -1.57 -8.28 -22.71
CA SER A 29 -0.23 -8.25 -23.31
C SER A 29 0.84 -8.00 -22.22
N PRO A 30 2.04 -8.61 -22.33
CA PRO A 30 3.11 -8.46 -21.35
C PRO A 30 3.45 -7.00 -21.03
N ASP A 31 3.50 -6.14 -22.07
CA ASP A 31 3.70 -4.70 -21.94
C ASP A 31 2.63 -4.01 -21.06
N LEU A 32 1.38 -4.40 -21.24
CA LEU A 32 0.25 -3.79 -20.54
C LEU A 32 0.22 -4.23 -19.07
N TYR A 33 0.49 -5.51 -18.82
CA TYR A 33 0.62 -6.06 -17.47
C TYR A 33 1.77 -5.41 -16.70
N TRP A 34 2.90 -5.13 -17.37
CA TRP A 34 4.06 -4.52 -16.72
C TRP A 34 3.81 -3.07 -16.34
N LYS A 35 3.13 -2.30 -17.20
CA LYS A 35 2.66 -0.95 -16.88
C LYS A 35 1.70 -0.96 -15.69
N ILE A 36 0.71 -1.86 -15.67
CA ILE A 36 -0.26 -1.97 -14.55
C ILE A 36 0.45 -2.33 -13.24
N THR A 37 1.38 -3.28 -13.28
CA THR A 37 2.14 -3.71 -12.11
C THR A 37 2.99 -2.57 -11.55
N LEU A 38 3.66 -1.81 -12.41
CA LEU A 38 4.44 -0.65 -12.00
C LEU A 38 3.55 0.40 -11.31
N THR A 39 2.39 0.71 -11.89
CA THR A 39 1.43 1.66 -11.31
C THR A 39 0.91 1.18 -9.95
N MET A 40 0.61 -0.12 -9.81
CA MET A 40 0.21 -0.75 -8.54
C MET A 40 1.32 -0.67 -7.49
N VAL A 41 2.58 -0.86 -7.87
CA VAL A 41 3.73 -0.70 -6.98
C VAL A 41 3.88 0.75 -6.52
N PHE A 42 3.71 1.73 -7.41
CA PHE A 42 3.74 3.15 -7.04
C PHE A 42 2.59 3.52 -6.10
N LEU A 43 1.36 3.07 -6.39
CA LEU A 43 0.20 3.32 -5.54
C LEU A 43 0.33 2.62 -4.18
N GLY A 44 0.70 1.35 -4.18
CA GLY A 44 0.91 0.57 -2.96
C GLY A 44 2.06 1.13 -2.11
N GLY A 45 3.19 1.44 -2.75
CA GLY A 45 4.33 2.09 -2.11
C GLY A 45 3.97 3.44 -1.52
N GLY A 46 3.24 4.28 -2.26
CA GLY A 46 2.74 5.57 -1.77
C GLY A 46 1.81 5.46 -0.56
N VAL A 47 0.91 4.47 -0.55
CA VAL A 47 0.03 4.18 0.58
C VAL A 47 0.83 3.70 1.80
N ILE A 48 1.84 2.85 1.60
CA ILE A 48 2.70 2.36 2.68
C ILE A 48 3.54 3.50 3.27
N VAL A 49 4.19 4.30 2.41
CA VAL A 49 5.02 5.44 2.82
C VAL A 49 4.19 6.49 3.55
N SER A 50 3.03 6.87 3.01
CA SER A 50 2.13 7.81 3.69
C SER A 50 1.59 7.25 5.01
N SER A 51 1.30 5.94 5.08
CA SER A 51 0.88 5.30 6.31
C SER A 51 2.02 5.19 7.35
N LEU A 52 3.27 5.01 6.91
CA LEU A 52 4.44 5.02 7.79
C LEU A 52 4.68 6.42 8.33
N ILE A 53 4.66 7.45 7.49
CA ILE A 53 4.79 8.86 7.90
C ILE A 53 3.68 9.22 8.90
N ALA A 54 2.43 8.84 8.62
CA ALA A 54 1.33 9.06 9.55
C ALA A 54 1.51 8.31 10.87
N ARG A 55 2.11 7.11 10.85
CA ARG A 55 2.42 6.32 12.05
C ARG A 55 3.54 6.97 12.86
N GLU A 56 4.60 7.42 12.20
CA GLU A 56 5.72 8.14 12.79
C GLU A 56 5.22 9.41 13.50
N TYR A 57 4.41 10.20 12.80
CA TYR A 57 3.85 11.45 13.31
C TYR A 57 2.89 11.24 14.49
N LEU A 58 2.03 10.22 14.43
CA LEU A 58 1.18 9.84 15.58
C LEU A 58 2.00 9.30 16.76
N SER A 59 3.10 8.60 16.49
CA SER A 59 4.01 8.09 17.51
C SER A 59 4.73 9.24 18.21
N GLU A 60 5.24 10.22 17.46
CA GLU A 60 5.83 11.46 17.99
C GLU A 60 4.83 12.24 18.84
N GLN A 61 3.59 12.41 18.36
CA GLN A 61 2.55 13.08 19.15
C GLN A 61 2.19 12.33 20.43
N ARG A 62 2.23 11.00 20.41
CA ARG A 62 1.99 10.17 21.60
C ARG A 62 3.11 10.31 22.62
N LEU A 63 4.36 10.35 22.18
CA LEU A 63 5.54 10.55 23.03
C LEU A 63 5.56 11.94 23.69
N ARG A 64 5.11 12.99 22.98
CA ARG A 64 4.88 14.32 23.57
C ARG A 64 3.75 14.32 24.60
N LYS A 65 2.67 13.57 24.36
CA LYS A 65 1.52 13.50 25.28
C LYS A 65 1.83 12.76 26.58
N ASP A 66 2.71 11.76 26.53
CA ASP A 66 3.15 11.00 27.71
C ASP A 66 4.27 11.70 28.53
N LYS A 67 4.57 12.98 28.26
CA LYS A 67 5.55 13.81 29.02
C LYS A 67 6.96 13.22 29.14
N PHE A 68 7.41 12.44 28.15
CA PHE A 68 8.79 11.93 28.16
C PHE A 68 9.83 12.91 27.63
N ILE A 69 9.42 13.99 26.94
CA ILE A 69 10.32 15.02 26.42
C ILE A 69 9.61 16.37 26.56
N ASP A 70 10.29 17.31 27.25
CA ASP A 70 9.91 18.73 27.39
C ASP A 70 10.31 19.52 26.14
#